data_AF-A0A967HTJ6-F1
#
_entry.id   AF-A0A967HTJ6-F1
#
_cell.length_a   1.000
_cell.length_b   1.000
_cell.length_c   1.000
_cell.angle_alpha   90.00
_cell.angle_beta   90.00
_cell.angle_gamma   90.00
#
_symmetry.space_group_name_H-M   'P 1'
#
loop_
_entity.id
_entity.type
_entity.pdbx_description
1 polymer ?
#
loop_
_entity_poly.entity_id
_entity_poly.type
_entity_poly.pdbx_seq_one_letter_code
_entity_poly.pdbx_strand_id
1 'polypeptide(L)'
;MAVLHTWGSNLSYHLHVHCLVTGGGLSSDGRTWIPARDDYLVPVNALSKLFRGIFLARIRRQFEEIHLPKSIWQKDWVVHCKPAVHGTRTVLNYLARYIHRVAITNSRIVSIDDGNVTFRY
;
A
#
# COMPACT_ATOMS: atom_id res chain seq x y z
N MET A 1 -0.83 -7.91 7.00
CA MET A 1 -0.34 -8.39 5.69
C MET A 1 0.04 -7.17 4.85
N ALA A 2 1.14 -7.22 4.08
CA ALA A 2 1.57 -6.12 3.21
C ALA A 2 1.91 -6.62 1.80
N VAL A 3 1.56 -5.85 0.76
CA VAL A 3 1.89 -6.14 -0.64
C VAL A 3 2.49 -4.91 -1.29
N LEU A 4 3.64 -5.06 -1.94
CA LEU A 4 4.31 -4.00 -2.70
C LEU A 4 3.80 -3.98 -4.15
N HIS A 5 3.49 -2.78 -4.64
CA HIS A 5 3.12 -2.52 -6.02
C HIS A 5 4.06 -1.47 -6.59
N THR A 6 4.53 -1.69 -7.81
CA THR A 6 5.47 -0.79 -8.51
C THR A 6 4.78 0.05 -9.60
N TRP A 7 3.57 -0.34 -10.01
CA TRP A 7 2.84 0.29 -11.13
C TRP A 7 1.44 0.75 -10.70
N GLY A 8 1.03 1.90 -11.23
CA GLY A 8 -0.33 2.42 -11.13
C GLY A 8 -1.29 1.73 -12.10
N SER A 9 -2.58 2.01 -11.97
CA SER A 9 -3.61 1.44 -12.87
C SER A 9 -3.42 1.83 -14.33
N ASN A 10 -2.78 2.96 -14.61
CA ASN A 10 -2.42 3.46 -15.94
C ASN A 10 -1.01 3.03 -16.39
N LEU A 11 -0.40 2.03 -15.73
CA LEU A 11 0.95 1.52 -16.01
C LEU A 11 2.07 2.57 -15.85
N SER A 12 1.79 3.71 -15.22
CA SER A 12 2.84 4.63 -14.80
C SER A 12 3.57 4.09 -13.58
N TYR A 13 4.86 4.39 -13.46
CA TYR A 13 5.66 3.99 -12.30
C TYR A 13 5.09 4.67 -11.04
N HIS A 14 4.60 3.86 -10.10
CA HIS A 14 3.93 4.31 -8.89
C HIS A 14 4.16 3.31 -7.77
N LEU A 15 5.30 3.43 -7.08
CA LEU A 15 5.67 2.57 -5.97
C LEU A 15 4.78 2.84 -4.75
N HIS A 16 4.01 1.84 -4.31
CA HIS A 16 3.15 1.94 -3.14
C HIS A 16 2.96 0.57 -2.46
N VAL A 17 2.65 0.58 -1.17
CA VAL A 17 2.40 -0.65 -0.39
C VAL A 17 0.96 -0.64 0.11
N HIS A 18 0.24 -1.74 -0.09
CA HIS A 18 -1.05 -1.97 0.55
C HIS A 18 -0.85 -2.80 1.81
N CYS A 19 -1.29 -2.27 2.94
CA CYS A 19 -1.23 -2.96 4.23
C CYS A 19 -2.64 -3.19 4.78
N LEU A 20 -2.98 -4.44 5.05
CA LEU A 20 -4.10 -4.77 5.92
C LEU A 20 -3.62 -4.84 7.35
N VAL A 21 -4.25 -4.01 8.17
CA VAL A 21 -4.05 -3.89 9.60
C VAL A 21 -5.37 -4.14 10.31
N THR A 22 -5.30 -4.54 11.56
CA THR A 22 -6.49 -4.72 12.38
C THR A 22 -7.12 -3.36 12.71
N GLY A 23 -8.46 -3.30 12.75
CA GLY A 23 -9.21 -2.14 13.20
C GLY A 23 -9.29 -2.04 14.72
N GLY A 24 -8.17 -2.23 15.41
CA GLY A 24 -8.09 -2.33 16.87
C GLY A 24 -6.92 -3.19 17.32
N GLY A 25 -6.83 -3.40 18.63
CA GLY A 25 -5.79 -4.22 19.26
C GLY A 25 -6.27 -4.80 20.59
N LEU A 26 -5.48 -5.70 21.16
CA LEU A 26 -5.76 -6.20 22.50
C LEU A 26 -5.34 -5.18 23.56
N SER A 27 -6.03 -5.19 24.69
CA SER A 27 -5.61 -4.53 25.93
C SER A 27 -4.22 -5.00 26.36
N SER A 28 -3.57 -4.22 27.24
CA SER A 28 -2.21 -4.55 27.73
C SER A 28 -2.12 -5.92 28.41
N ASP A 29 -3.22 -6.40 28.99
CA ASP A 29 -3.33 -7.73 29.59
C ASP A 29 -3.73 -8.84 28.59
N GLY A 30 -3.98 -8.48 27.33
CA GLY A 30 -4.32 -9.40 26.24
C GLY A 30 -5.76 -9.91 26.26
N ARG A 31 -6.60 -9.47 27.21
CA ARG A 31 -7.91 -10.10 27.48
C ARG A 31 -9.08 -9.45 26.76
N THR A 32 -8.94 -8.18 26.39
CA THR A 32 -10.05 -7.40 25.84
C THR A 32 -9.67 -6.81 24.50
N TRP A 33 -10.56 -6.92 23.51
CA TRP A 33 -10.40 -6.21 22.26
C TRP A 33 -10.77 -4.73 22.43
N ILE A 34 -9.85 -3.85 22.05
CA ILE A 34 -10.04 -2.40 22.00
C ILE A 34 -10.20 -2.03 20.52
N PRO A 35 -11.43 -1.68 20.06
CA PRO A 35 -11.64 -1.29 18.68
C PRO A 35 -10.99 0.07 18.38
N ALA A 36 -10.56 0.24 17.13
CA ALA A 36 -10.19 1.55 16.60
C ALA A 36 -11.44 2.39 16.34
N ARG A 37 -11.23 3.64 15.94
CA ARG A 37 -12.33 4.50 15.44
C ARG A 37 -12.87 3.97 14.12
N ASP A 38 -14.15 4.22 13.88
CA ASP A 38 -14.87 3.73 12.70
C ASP A 38 -14.50 4.46 11.40
N ASP A 39 -13.90 5.65 11.49
CA ASP A 39 -13.58 6.52 10.35
C ASP A 39 -12.15 6.33 9.84
N TYR A 40 -11.16 6.33 10.74
CA TYR A 40 -9.77 6.04 10.42
C TYR A 40 -9.02 5.50 11.65
N LEU A 41 -8.08 4.58 11.40
CA LEU A 41 -7.28 3.97 12.47
C LEU A 41 -6.43 5.02 13.22
N VAL A 42 -5.80 5.93 12.48
CA VAL A 42 -4.97 7.02 13.00
C VAL A 42 -5.06 8.24 12.09
N PRO A 43 -4.79 9.47 12.58
CA PRO A 43 -4.80 10.67 11.75
C PRO A 43 -3.84 10.53 10.55
N VAL A 44 -4.40 10.45 9.34
CA VAL A 44 -3.64 10.13 8.11
C VAL A 44 -2.55 11.15 7.79
N ASN A 45 -2.76 12.42 8.12
CA ASN A 45 -1.78 13.48 7.92
C ASN A 45 -0.56 13.33 8.84
N ALA A 46 -0.78 12.91 10.09
CA ALA A 46 0.31 12.64 11.03
C ALA A 46 1.07 11.38 10.62
N LEU A 47 0.34 10.32 10.28
CA LEU A 47 0.93 9.06 9.83
C LEU A 47 1.78 9.25 8.56
N SER A 48 1.31 10.05 7.61
CA SER A 48 2.05 10.36 6.38
C SER A 48 3.41 11.02 6.65
N LYS A 49 3.44 12.01 7.56
CA LYS A 49 4.68 12.68 7.97
C LYS A 49 5.62 11.73 8.71
N LEU A 50 5.09 10.93 9.63
CA LEU A 50 5.87 9.94 10.39
C LEU A 50 6.45 8.87 9.48
N PHE A 51 5.64 8.32 8.57
CA PHE A 51 6.08 7.31 7.61
C PHE A 51 7.23 7.83 6.75
N ARG A 52 7.10 9.03 6.17
CA ARG A 52 8.19 9.68 5.43
C ARG A 52 9.46 9.80 6.26
N GLY A 53 9.36 10.31 7.48
CA GLY A 53 10.51 10.49 8.38
C GLY A 53 11.20 9.17 8.71
N ILE A 54 10.44 8.17 9.16
CA ILE A 54 10.95 6.85 9.53
C ILE A 54 11.57 6.15 8.31
N PHE A 55 10.87 6.15 7.17
CA PHE A 55 11.33 5.46 5.96
C PHE A 55 12.65 6.04 5.45
N LEU A 56 12.77 7.36 5.35
CA LEU A 56 14.00 8.02 4.89
C LEU A 56 15.15 7.84 5.89
N ALA A 57 14.86 7.87 7.20
CA ALA A 57 15.87 7.59 8.23
C ALA A 57 16.38 6.15 8.13
N ARG A 58 15.49 5.19 7.88
CA ARG A 58 15.85 3.78 7.69
C ARG A 58 16.68 3.57 6.42
N ILE A 59 16.32 4.21 5.31
CA ILE A 59 17.11 4.17 4.08
C ILE A 59 18.52 4.69 4.31
N ARG A 60 18.68 5.86 4.94
CA ARG A 60 20.01 6.43 5.24
C ARG A 60 20.86 5.52 6.11
N ARG A 61 20.24 4.82 7.06
CA ARG A 61 20.94 3.88 7.95
C ARG A 61 21.35 2.59 7.23
N GLN A 62 20.54 2.13 6.28
CA GLN A 62 20.76 0.86 5.59
C GLN A 62 21.72 0.98 4.40
N PHE A 63 21.75 2.14 3.74
CA PHE A 63 22.53 2.37 2.53
C PHE A 63 23.46 3.57 2.74
N GLU A 64 24.72 3.29 3.06
CA GLU A 64 25.72 4.33 3.41
C GLU A 64 26.00 5.31 2.27
N GLU A 65 25.96 4.84 1.02
CA GLU A 65 26.24 5.66 -0.17
C GLU A 65 25.00 6.32 -0.80
N ILE A 66 23.80 6.14 -0.23
CA ILE A 66 22.59 6.66 -0.88
C ILE A 66 22.46 8.18 -0.74
N HIS A 67 22.50 8.89 -1.87
CA HIS A 67 22.23 10.31 -1.89
C HIS A 67 20.72 10.58 -2.02
N LEU A 68 20.08 10.98 -0.92
CA LEU A 68 18.67 11.38 -0.93
C LEU A 68 18.54 12.88 -1.27
N PRO A 69 17.96 13.24 -2.43
CA PRO A 69 17.80 14.64 -2.80
C PRO A 69 16.88 15.36 -1.81
N LYS A 70 17.21 16.63 -1.51
CA LYS A 70 16.42 17.47 -0.58
C LYS A 70 14.96 17.63 -1.04
N SER A 71 14.69 17.55 -2.34
CA SER A 71 13.34 17.62 -2.93
C SER A 71 12.39 16.53 -2.42
N ILE A 72 12.90 15.40 -1.91
CA ILE A 72 12.06 14.35 -1.30
C ILE A 72 11.28 14.88 -0.09
N TRP A 73 11.84 15.85 0.65
CA TRP A 73 11.17 16.46 1.81
C TRP A 73 10.09 17.47 1.41
N GLN A 74 10.15 17.97 0.18
CA GLN A 74 9.19 18.91 -0.39
C GLN A 74 7.99 18.18 -1.02
N LYS A 75 8.15 16.91 -1.38
CA LYS A 75 7.02 16.09 -1.82
C LYS A 75 6.14 15.70 -0.65
N ASP A 76 4.84 15.82 -0.86
CA ASP A 76 3.85 15.21 0.02
C ASP A 76 3.89 13.70 -0.15
N TRP A 77 3.97 13.00 0.98
CA TRP A 77 3.83 11.57 1.04
C TRP A 77 2.41 11.29 1.50
N VAL A 78 1.74 10.34 0.85
CA VAL A 78 0.35 10.04 1.15
C VAL A 78 0.29 8.64 1.74
N VAL A 79 -0.10 8.57 3.01
CA VAL A 79 -0.62 7.36 3.63
C VAL A 79 -2.12 7.49 3.74
N HIS A 80 -2.84 6.61 3.06
CA HIS A 80 -4.29 6.56 3.11
C HIS A 80 -4.73 5.40 4.02
N CYS A 81 -5.64 5.68 4.95
CA CYS A 81 -6.26 4.68 5.79
C CYS A 81 -7.77 4.76 5.59
N LYS A 82 -8.40 3.62 5.35
CA LYS A 82 -9.86 3.50 5.30
C LYS A 82 -10.30 2.23 6.01
N PRO A 83 -11.50 2.22 6.62
CA PRO A 83 -12.10 1.00 7.13
C PRO A 83 -12.19 -0.03 6.00
N ALA A 84 -11.76 -1.25 6.29
CA ALA A 84 -12.05 -2.37 5.41
C ALA A 84 -13.55 -2.67 5.50
N VAL A 85 -14.20 -2.85 4.34
CA VAL A 85 -15.62 -3.17 4.28
C VAL A 85 -15.87 -4.50 5.00
N HIS A 86 -16.90 -4.55 5.84
CA HIS A 86 -17.26 -5.72 6.62
C HIS A 86 -17.53 -6.96 5.74
N GLY A 87 -17.08 -8.13 6.22
CA GLY A 87 -17.34 -9.44 5.61
C GLY A 87 -16.10 -10.12 5.03
N THR A 88 -15.91 -11.39 5.42
CA THR A 88 -14.76 -12.23 5.04
C THR A 88 -14.57 -12.28 3.52
N ARG A 89 -15.66 -12.40 2.76
CA ARG A 89 -15.62 -12.45 1.28
C ARG A 89 -15.14 -11.14 0.67
N THR A 90 -15.47 -10.00 1.25
CA THR A 90 -14.99 -8.69 0.76
C THR A 90 -13.51 -8.50 1.04
N VAL A 91 -13.06 -8.90 2.23
CA VAL A 91 -11.64 -8.91 2.60
C VAL A 91 -10.86 -9.87 1.70
N LEU A 92 -11.36 -11.08 1.45
CA LEU A 92 -10.75 -12.04 0.53
C LEU A 92 -10.69 -11.52 -0.90
N ASN A 93 -11.77 -10.90 -1.41
CA ASN A 93 -11.77 -10.30 -2.75
C ASN A 93 -10.82 -9.11 -2.85
N TYR A 94 -10.69 -8.30 -1.78
CA TYR A 94 -9.70 -7.25 -1.69
C TYR A 94 -8.30 -7.86 -1.78
N LEU A 95 -7.98 -8.80 -0.89
CA LEU A 95 -6.72 -9.55 -0.84
C LEU A 95 -6.31 -10.16 -2.19
N ALA A 96 -7.22 -10.92 -2.81
CA ALA A 96 -6.98 -11.59 -4.08
C ALA A 96 -6.58 -10.60 -5.18
N ARG A 97 -7.20 -9.42 -5.23
CA ARG A 97 -6.87 -8.39 -6.23
C ARG A 97 -5.46 -7.82 -6.07
N TYR A 98 -4.92 -7.76 -4.85
CA TYR A 98 -3.56 -7.23 -4.62
C TYR A 98 -2.49 -8.30 -4.79
N ILE A 99 -2.79 -9.56 -4.48
CA ILE A 99 -1.86 -10.67 -4.65
C ILE A 99 -1.75 -11.09 -6.13
N HIS A 100 -2.85 -11.07 -6.88
CA HIS A 100 -2.88 -11.57 -8.27
C HIS A 100 -2.73 -10.50 -9.35
N ARG A 101 -2.74 -9.21 -9.02
CA ARG A 101 -2.45 -8.17 -10.02
C ARG A 101 -0.95 -8.06 -10.25
N VAL A 102 -0.48 -8.80 -11.25
CA VAL A 102 0.77 -8.53 -11.99
C VAL A 102 0.69 -7.18 -12.73
N ALA A 103 1.83 -6.74 -13.28
CA ALA A 103 2.01 -5.42 -13.91
C ALA A 103 0.88 -5.02 -14.89
N ILE A 104 0.23 -5.96 -15.57
CA ILE A 104 -0.89 -5.72 -16.49
C ILE A 104 -2.10 -6.58 -16.07
N THR A 105 -3.28 -5.98 -15.99
CA THR A 105 -4.54 -6.68 -15.67
C THR A 105 -5.08 -7.45 -16.88
N ASN A 106 -5.66 -8.64 -16.70
CA ASN A 106 -6.24 -9.43 -17.80
C ASN A 106 -7.22 -8.65 -18.70
N SER A 107 -8.02 -7.75 -18.14
CA SER A 107 -8.97 -6.90 -18.91
C SER A 107 -8.31 -5.89 -19.86
N ARG A 108 -6.98 -5.73 -19.77
CA ARG A 108 -6.18 -4.92 -20.68
C ARG A 108 -5.62 -5.73 -21.83
N ILE A 109 -5.57 -7.06 -21.73
CA ILE A 109 -5.11 -7.94 -22.81
C ILE A 109 -6.18 -7.95 -23.90
N VAL A 110 -5.80 -7.57 -25.11
CA VAL A 110 -6.64 -7.51 -26.31
C VAL A 110 -6.46 -8.78 -27.13
N SER A 111 -5.23 -9.22 -27.33
CA SER A 111 -4.90 -10.49 -28.00
C SER A 111 -3.60 -11.06 -27.45
N ILE A 112 -3.44 -12.38 -27.63
CA ILE A 112 -2.20 -13.11 -27.40
C ILE A 112 -2.01 -14.03 -28.61
N ASP A 113 -0.97 -13.79 -29.41
CA ASP A 113 -0.67 -14.50 -30.64
C ASP A 113 0.85 -14.56 -30.86
N ASP A 114 1.38 -15.73 -31.28
CA ASP A 114 2.78 -15.92 -31.69
C ASP A 114 3.84 -15.30 -30.74
N GLY A 115 3.64 -15.43 -29.43
CA GLY A 115 4.56 -14.89 -28.41
C GLY A 115 4.43 -13.39 -28.15
N ASN A 116 3.48 -12.71 -28.82
CA ASN A 116 3.14 -11.31 -28.61
C ASN A 116 1.91 -11.17 -27.71
N VAL A 117 1.88 -10.10 -26.92
CA VAL A 117 0.72 -9.72 -26.10
C VAL A 117 0.32 -8.31 -26.49
N THR A 118 -0.85 -8.17 -27.10
CA THR A 118 -1.45 -6.87 -27.39
C THR A 118 -2.27 -6.44 -26.18
N PHE A 119 -2.06 -5.22 -25.69
CA PHE A 119 -2.85 -4.67 -24.60
C PHE A 119 -3.21 -3.21 -24.82
N ARG A 120 -4.34 -2.81 -24.24
CA ARG A 120 -4.84 -1.42 -24.27
C ARG A 120 -4.38 -0.64 -23.03
N TYR A 121 -4.05 0.63 -23.23
CA TYR A 121 -3.60 1.55 -22.17
C TYR A 121 -4.75 2.09 -21.32
#